data_AF-A0A3N0VDZ1-F1
#
_entry.id   AF-A0A3N0VDZ1-F1
#
_cell.length_a   1.000
_cell.length_b   1.000
_cell.length_c   1.000
_cell.angle_alpha   90.00
_cell.angle_beta   90.00
_cell.angle_gamma   90.00
#
_symmetry.space_group_name_H-M   'P 1'
#
loop_
_entity.id
_entity.type
_entity.pdbx_description
1 polymer ?
#
loop_
_entity_poly.entity_id
_entity_poly.type
_entity_poly.pdbx_seq_one_letter_code
_entity_poly.pdbx_strand_id
1 'polypeptide(L)' 'MSRVEAVLEQLEPWFDERERAALEAACALAADGGAIDLPALLHAVETARAPAEARRIAASALRYRLGLPVVPGAPCRKGP' A
#
# COMPACT_ATOMS: atom_id res chain seq x y z
N MET A 1 -5.25 12.11 13.69
CA MET A 1 -4.40 11.47 12.67
C MET A 1 -4.95 10.08 12.41
N SER A 2 -5.42 9.82 11.20
CA SER A 2 -5.90 8.51 10.76
C SER A 2 -4.73 7.54 10.66
N ARG A 3 -4.97 6.25 10.89
CA ARG A 3 -3.96 5.21 10.66
C ARG A 3 -3.48 5.18 9.21
N VAL A 4 -4.35 5.57 8.27
CA VAL A 4 -3.99 5.72 6.85
C VAL A 4 -2.94 6.81 6.66
N GLU A 5 -3.10 7.97 7.33
CA GLU A 5 -2.14 9.07 7.26
C GLU A 5 -0.79 8.64 7.82
N ALA A 6 -0.76 7.95 8.96
CA ALA A 6 0.47 7.47 9.57
C ALA A 6 1.21 6.44 8.70
N VAL A 7 0.50 5.58 7.96
CA VAL A 7 1.11 4.65 6.99
C VAL A 7 1.67 5.40 5.78
N LEU A 8 1.00 6.46 5.32
CA LEU A 8 1.48 7.28 4.21
C LEU A 8 2.72 8.10 4.57
N GLU A 9 2.77 8.68 5.77
CA GLU A 9 3.97 9.37 6.27
C GLU A 9 5.17 8.40 6.28
N GLN A 10 4.97 7.16 6.74
CA GLN A 10 6.04 6.15 6.70
C GLN A 10 6.42 5.71 5.28
N LEU A 11 5.60 5.98 4.27
CA LEU A 11 5.93 5.68 2.88
C LEU A 11 6.62 6.84 2.15
N GLU A 12 6.68 8.05 2.73
CA GLU A 12 7.33 9.19 2.08
C GLU A 12 8.79 8.89 1.67
N PRO A 13 9.66 8.32 2.54
CA PRO A 13 11.03 8.01 2.16
C PRO A 13 11.13 6.91 1.08
N TRP A 14 10.14 6.01 1.02
CA TRP A 14 10.05 5.04 -0.08
C TRP A 14 9.68 5.72 -1.41
N PHE A 15 8.79 6.71 -1.38
CA PHE A 15 8.34 7.41 -2.56
C PHE A 15 9.41 8.35 -3.14
N ASP A 16 10.18 9.01 -2.28
CA ASP A 16 11.22 9.96 -2.67
C ASP A 16 12.57 9.28 -2.92
N GLU A 17 13.06 8.49 -1.96
CA GLU A 17 14.45 7.97 -1.95
C GLU A 17 14.54 6.46 -2.22
N ARG A 18 13.39 5.77 -2.38
CA ARG A 18 13.32 4.30 -2.48
C ARG A 18 13.87 3.58 -1.26
N GLU A 19 13.77 4.21 -0.10
CA GLU A 19 14.21 3.61 1.15
C GLU A 19 13.35 2.39 1.50
N ARG A 20 13.97 1.20 1.48
CA ARG A 20 13.23 -0.05 1.69
C ARG A 20 12.78 -0.24 3.14
N ALA A 21 13.52 0.30 4.10
CA ALA A 21 13.14 0.27 5.52
C ALA A 21 11.83 1.02 5.78
N ALA A 22 11.61 2.13 5.09
CA ALA A 22 10.37 2.91 5.17
C ALA A 22 9.15 2.09 4.69
N LEU A 23 9.29 1.38 3.57
CA LEU A 23 8.26 0.46 3.08
C LEU A 23 7.93 -0.65 4.08
N GLU A 24 8.95 -1.25 4.69
CA GLU A 24 8.77 -2.30 5.69
C GLU A 24 8.10 -1.77 6.97
N ALA A 25 8.49 -0.59 7.44
CA ALA A 25 7.87 0.09 8.57
C ALA A 25 6.39 0.42 8.33
N ALA A 26 6.07 0.96 7.15
CA ALA A 26 4.69 1.22 6.75
C ALA A 26 3.84 -0.07 6.71
N CYS A 27 4.40 -1.17 6.20
CA CYS A 27 3.74 -2.47 6.19
C CYS A 27 3.53 -3.02 7.61
N ALA A 28 4.51 -2.89 8.50
CA ALA A 28 4.37 -3.29 9.90
C ALA A 28 3.27 -2.48 10.60
N LEU A 29 3.24 -1.16 10.40
CA LEU A 29 2.22 -0.27 10.97
C LEU A 29 0.82 -0.62 10.45
N ALA A 30 0.67 -0.92 9.16
CA ALA A 30 -0.60 -1.34 8.60
C ALA A 30 -1.11 -2.66 9.23
N ALA A 31 -0.20 -3.57 9.59
CA ALA A 31 -0.53 -4.91 10.10
C ALA A 31 -0.63 -5.00 11.64
N ASP A 32 -0.37 -3.92 12.36
CA ASP A 32 -0.28 -3.87 13.83
C ASP A 32 -1.68 -3.90 14.54
N GLY A 33 -2.55 -4.82 14.11
CA GLY A 33 -3.79 -5.23 14.79
C GLY A 33 -4.93 -4.20 14.87
N GLY A 34 -4.68 -2.93 14.54
CA GLY A 34 -5.68 -1.86 14.55
C GLY A 34 -6.58 -1.88 13.30
N ALA A 35 -7.82 -1.41 13.46
CA ALA A 35 -8.71 -1.18 12.33
C ALA A 35 -8.08 -0.14 11.39
N ILE A 36 -7.99 -0.48 10.10
CA ILE A 36 -7.50 0.41 9.05
C ILE A 36 -8.48 0.38 7.88
N ASP A 37 -8.78 1.55 7.34
CA ASP A 37 -9.57 1.67 6.12
C ASP A 37 -8.69 1.27 4.92
N LEU A 38 -8.79 0.00 4.55
CA LEU A 38 -8.02 -0.58 3.46
C LEU A 38 -8.29 0.09 2.11
N PRO A 39 -9.56 0.30 1.68
CA PRO A 39 -9.87 1.05 0.47
C PRO A 39 -9.22 2.43 0.45
N ALA A 40 -9.31 3.19 1.55
CA ALA A 40 -8.72 4.52 1.63
C ALA A 40 -7.18 4.46 1.57
N LEU A 41 -6.55 3.50 2.25
CA LEU A 41 -5.09 3.32 2.20
C LEU A 41 -4.60 3.01 0.78
N LEU A 42 -5.21 2.02 0.13
CA LEU A 42 -4.78 1.60 -1.20
C LEU A 42 -5.02 2.70 -2.23
N HIS A 43 -6.15 3.42 -2.13
CA HIS A 43 -6.40 4.58 -2.97
C HIS A 43 -5.34 5.66 -2.77
N ALA A 44 -5.01 5.99 -1.51
CA ALA A 44 -4.02 7.03 -1.22
C ALA A 44 -2.62 6.68 -1.75
N VAL A 45 -2.19 5.42 -1.64
CA VAL A 45 -0.93 4.93 -2.23
C VAL A 45 -0.95 5.00 -3.76
N GLU A 46 -2.08 4.66 -4.39
CA GLU A 46 -2.24 4.74 -5.85
C GLU A 46 -2.25 6.20 -6.36
N THR A 47 -2.76 7.15 -5.58
CA THR A 47 -2.78 8.58 -5.90
C THR A 47 -1.56 9.35 -5.41
N ALA A 48 -0.66 8.72 -4.65
CA ALA A 48 0.54 9.36 -4.13
C ALA A 48 1.39 9.98 -5.27
N ARG A 49 2.06 11.08 -4.97
CA ARG A 49 2.97 11.76 -5.91
C ARG A 49 4.31 11.03 -5.95
N ALA A 50 4.32 9.85 -6.54
CA ALA A 50 5.50 9.00 -6.67
C ALA A 50 5.51 8.30 -8.03
N PRO A 51 6.68 7.83 -8.51
CA PRO A 51 6.75 7.05 -9.74
C PRO A 51 5.84 5.81 -9.69
N ALA A 52 5.22 5.48 -10.82
CA ALA A 52 4.20 4.42 -10.91
C ALA A 52 4.68 3.06 -10.37
N GLU A 53 5.95 2.74 -10.58
CA GLU A 53 6.56 1.50 -10.11
C GLU A 53 6.62 1.43 -8.58
N ALA A 54 7.02 2.50 -7.90
CA ALA A 54 7.04 2.50 -6.43
C ALA A 54 5.66 2.42 -5.82
N ARG A 55 4.65 3.06 -6.43
CA ARG A 55 3.27 2.95 -5.98
C ARG A 55 2.77 1.51 -6.12
N ARG A 56 3.07 0.86 -7.25
CA ARG A 56 2.74 -0.55 -7.48
C ARG A 56 3.42 -1.47 -6.46
N ILE A 57 4.70 -1.27 -6.18
CA ILE A 57 5.45 -2.07 -5.20
C ILE A 57 4.87 -1.84 -3.80
N ALA A 58 4.66 -0.59 -3.39
CA ALA A 58 4.09 -0.27 -2.08
C ALA A 58 2.70 -0.89 -1.90
N ALA A 59 1.81 -0.73 -2.89
CA ALA A 59 0.47 -1.31 -2.85
C ALA A 59 0.50 -2.85 -2.82
N SER A 60 1.44 -3.48 -3.54
CA SER A 60 1.60 -4.95 -3.52
C SER A 60 2.13 -5.44 -2.18
N ALA A 61 3.12 -4.75 -1.59
CA ALA A 61 3.69 -5.08 -0.29
C ALA A 61 2.65 -4.94 0.83
N LEU A 62 1.87 -3.86 0.83
CA LEU A 62 0.78 -3.65 1.77
C LEU A 62 -0.29 -4.74 1.64
N ARG A 63 -0.72 -5.07 0.41
CA ARG A 63 -1.67 -6.16 0.16
C ARG A 63 -1.16 -7.49 0.70
N TYR A 64 0.09 -7.84 0.38
CA TYR A 64 0.73 -9.05 0.88
C TYR A 64 0.78 -9.10 2.42
N ARG A 65 1.18 -7.99 3.05
CA ARG A 65 1.32 -7.93 4.51
C ARG A 65 -0.03 -8.04 5.24
N LEU A 66 -1.09 -7.49 4.66
CA LEU A 66 -2.44 -7.55 5.19
C LEU A 66 -3.18 -8.86 4.83
N GLY A 67 -2.51 -9.82 4.18
CA GLY A 67 -3.11 -11.10 3.79
C GLY A 67 -4.17 -10.97 2.68
N LEU A 68 -4.15 -9.86 1.93
CA LEU A 68 -5.07 -9.64 0.82
C LEU A 68 -4.58 -10.34 -0.43
N PRO A 69 -5.49 -10.73 -1.34
CA PRO A 69 -5.07 -11.16 -2.66
C PRO A 69 -4.27 -10.04 -3.33
N VAL A 70 -3.05 -10.37 -3.76
CA VAL A 70 -2.25 -9.53 -4.65
C VAL A 70 -2.94 -9.62 -6.01
N VAL A 71 -3.91 -8.73 -6.26
CA VAL A 71 -4.72 -8.78 -7.49
C VAL A 71 -3.82 -8.41 -8.68
N PRO A 72 -3.47 -9.35 -9.57
CA PRO A 72 -2.74 -9.05 -10.79
C PRO A 72 -3.78 -8.76 -11.87
N GLY A 73 -4.29 -7.53 -11.91
CA GLY A 73 -5.30 -7.13 -12.89
C GLY A 73 -6.64 -7.88 -12.76
N ALA A 74 -7.66 -7.39 -13.47
CA ALA A 74 -9.04 -7.87 -13.36
C ALA A 74 -9.12 -9.41 -13.46
N PRO A 75 -9.98 -10.09 -12.66
CA PRO A 75 -10.39 -11.43 -13.06
C PRO A 75 -11.02 -11.29 -14.44
N CYS A 76 -10.41 -11.93 -15.44
CA CYS A 76 -11.00 -12.08 -16.75
C CYS A 76 -12.43 -12.57 -16.54
N ARG A 77 -13.43 -11.72 -16.77
CA ARG A 77 -14.83 -12.17 -16.83
C ARG A 77 -14.86 -13.18 -17.97
N LYS A 78 -14.95 -14.47 -17.63
CA LYS A 78 -15.45 -15.46 -18.56
C LYS A 78 -16.95 -15.14 -18.68
N GLY A 79 -17.30 -14.36 -19.71
CA GLY A 79 -18.69 -14.09 -20.06
C GLY A 79 -19.42 -15.40 -20.38
N PRO A 80 -20.76 -15.39 -20.29
CA PRO A 80 -21.61 -16.57 -20.45
C PRO A 80 -21.43 -17.27 -21.79
#